data_AF-A0A0B0D964-F1
#
_entry.id   AF-A0A0B0D964-F1
#
_cell.length_a   1.000
_cell.length_b   1.000
_cell.length_c   1.000
_cell.angle_alpha   90.00
_cell.angle_beta   90.00
_cell.angle_gamma   90.00
#
_symmetry.space_group_name_H-M   'P 1'
#
loop_
_entity.id
_entity.type
_entity.pdbx_description
1 polymer ?
#
loop_
_entity_poly.entity_id
_entity_poly.type
_entity_poly.pdbx_seq_one_letter_code
_entity_poly.pdbx_strand_id
1 'polypeptide(L)'
;MTRENLARSAVLSVADSLADCLDILRGVDVVQRVLLIGGGAKSEALCSVYPDTLGMPVTVLETGEHVALGAARQKAWAPGEFPRWSRSASRELRPSDDAGVREFRRRYGLVRRATEAELT
;
A
#
# COMPACT_ATOMS: atom_id res chain seq x y z
N MET A 1 4.50 3.37 -26.74
CA MET A 1 4.21 2.71 -25.46
C MET A 1 4.41 1.21 -25.63
N THR A 2 5.24 0.54 -24.83
CA THR A 2 5.49 -0.91 -24.92
C THR A 2 4.60 -1.70 -23.96
N ARG A 3 4.55 -3.04 -24.09
CA ARG A 3 3.80 -3.91 -23.16
C ARG A 3 4.35 -3.82 -21.74
N GLU A 4 5.67 -3.74 -21.61
CA GLU A 4 6.40 -3.63 -20.36
C GLU A 4 6.08 -2.29 -19.68
N ASN A 5 6.02 -1.21 -20.46
CA ASN A 5 5.62 0.10 -19.94
C ASN A 5 4.18 0.10 -19.46
N LEU A 6 3.25 -0.54 -20.19
CA LEU A 6 1.87 -0.66 -19.76
C LEU A 6 1.74 -1.46 -18.45
N ALA A 7 2.42 -2.61 -18.37
CA ALA A 7 2.43 -3.45 -17.17
C ALA A 7 3.03 -2.70 -15.95
N ARG A 8 4.15 -2.00 -16.14
CA ARG A 8 4.78 -1.20 -15.08
C ARG A 8 3.87 -0.05 -14.63
N SER A 9 3.22 0.65 -15.56
CA SER A 9 2.25 1.70 -15.23
C SER A 9 1.09 1.17 -14.41
N ALA A 10 0.55 -0.02 -14.72
CA ALA A 10 -0.53 -0.62 -13.93
C ALA A 10 -0.11 -0.88 -12.47
N VAL A 11 1.11 -1.41 -12.27
CA VAL A 11 1.67 -1.65 -10.92
C VAL A 11 1.89 -0.34 -10.16
N LEU A 12 2.51 0.65 -10.81
CA LEU A 12 2.82 1.94 -10.18
C LEU A 12 1.55 2.72 -9.85
N SER A 13 0.55 2.75 -10.73
CA SER A 13 -0.72 3.43 -10.48
C SER A 13 -1.48 2.88 -9.27
N VAL A 14 -1.43 1.56 -9.02
CA VAL A 14 -2.00 0.97 -7.80
C VAL A 14 -1.28 1.53 -6.56
N ALA A 15 0.06 1.55 -6.58
CA ALA A 15 0.84 2.07 -5.47
C ALA A 15 0.61 3.57 -5.24
N ASP A 16 0.55 4.37 -6.30
CA ASP A 16 0.36 5.81 -6.22
C ASP A 16 -1.04 6.19 -5.72
N SER A 17 -2.09 5.45 -6.10
CA SER A 17 -3.44 5.69 -5.57
C SER A 17 -3.52 5.50 -4.05
N LEU A 18 -2.83 4.48 -3.52
CA LEU A 18 -2.73 4.26 -2.08
C LEU A 18 -1.91 5.34 -1.39
N ALA A 19 -0.91 5.87 -2.09
CA ALA A 19 -0.04 6.87 -1.55
C ALA A 19 -0.67 8.27 -1.54
N ASP A 20 -1.58 8.58 -2.45
CA ASP A 20 -2.45 9.76 -2.36
C ASP A 20 -3.30 9.69 -1.08
N CYS A 21 -3.91 8.52 -0.78
CA CYS A 21 -4.62 8.31 0.49
C CYS A 21 -3.70 8.47 1.70
N LEU A 22 -2.45 7.97 1.60
CA LEU A 22 -1.46 8.12 2.67
C LEU A 22 -1.10 9.58 2.93
N ASP A 23 -0.95 10.38 1.88
CA ASP A 23 -0.62 11.81 2.00
C ASP A 23 -1.75 12.59 2.69
N ILE A 24 -3.02 12.22 2.47
CA ILE A 24 -4.16 12.74 3.24
C ILE A 24 -4.05 12.36 4.72
N LEU A 25 -3.77 11.09 5.02
CA LEU A 25 -3.62 10.61 6.41
C LEU A 25 -2.42 11.22 7.12
N ARG A 26 -1.36 11.57 6.39
CA ARG A 26 -0.19 12.31 6.93
C ARG A 26 -0.54 13.73 7.33
N GLY A 27 -1.50 14.37 6.65
CA GLY A 27 -1.99 15.69 7.03
C GLY A 27 -2.61 15.77 8.43
N VAL A 28 -2.96 14.62 9.02
CA VAL A 28 -3.52 14.52 10.39
C VAL A 28 -2.61 13.78 11.37
N ASP A 29 -1.37 13.46 10.98
CA ASP A 29 -0.31 12.87 11.82
C ASP A 29 -0.67 11.57 12.57
N VAL A 30 -1.46 10.69 11.93
CA VAL A 30 -1.89 9.40 12.52
C VAL A 30 -1.12 8.19 11.98
N VAL A 31 -0.24 8.38 11.00
CA VAL A 31 0.43 7.29 10.28
C VAL A 31 1.68 6.85 11.03
N GLN A 32 1.65 5.63 11.58
CA GLN A 32 2.78 5.07 12.34
C GLN A 32 3.57 4.00 11.59
N ARG A 33 2.89 3.21 10.74
CA ARG A 33 3.49 2.07 10.03
C ARG A 33 2.61 1.62 8.87
N VAL A 34 3.24 0.98 7.87
CA VAL A 34 2.54 0.33 6.76
C VAL A 34 2.70 -1.18 6.89
N LEU A 35 1.58 -1.90 6.91
CA LEU A 35 1.54 -3.36 6.91
C LEU A 35 0.90 -3.83 5.60
N LEU A 36 1.61 -4.66 4.83
CA LEU A 36 1.12 -5.21 3.57
C LEU A 36 0.57 -6.63 3.80
N ILE A 37 -0.68 -6.84 3.38
CA ILE A 37 -1.41 -8.11 3.49
C ILE A 37 -2.08 -8.46 2.14
N GLY A 38 -2.66 -9.67 2.06
CA GLY A 38 -3.49 -10.10 0.93
C GLY A 38 -2.69 -10.38 -0.35
N GLY A 39 -3.37 -10.36 -1.50
CA GLY A 39 -2.76 -10.69 -2.80
C GLY A 39 -1.59 -9.76 -3.18
N GLY A 40 -1.67 -8.48 -2.80
CA GLY A 40 -0.60 -7.51 -3.04
C GLY A 40 0.72 -7.87 -2.33
N ALA A 41 0.65 -8.49 -1.15
CA ALA A 41 1.82 -8.98 -0.41
C ALA A 41 2.58 -10.10 -1.13
N LYS A 42 1.89 -10.84 -2.03
CA LYS A 42 2.48 -11.93 -2.83
C LYS A 42 3.12 -11.44 -4.14
N SER A 43 2.87 -10.19 -4.52
CA SER A 43 3.35 -9.63 -5.78
C SER A 43 4.69 -8.93 -5.57
N GLU A 44 5.77 -9.53 -6.05
CA GLU A 44 7.10 -8.89 -6.00
C GLU A 44 7.15 -7.56 -6.77
N ALA A 45 6.38 -7.45 -7.85
CA ALA A 45 6.26 -6.20 -8.60
C ALA A 45 5.65 -5.08 -7.74
N LEU A 46 4.62 -5.36 -6.93
CA LEU A 46 4.05 -4.37 -6.01
C LEU A 46 4.95 -4.14 -4.79
N CYS A 47 5.46 -5.21 -4.19
CA CYS A 47 6.38 -5.14 -3.05
C CYS A 47 7.61 -4.27 -3.35
N SER A 48 8.18 -4.35 -4.56
CA SER A 48 9.36 -3.57 -4.93
C SER A 48 9.11 -2.07 -5.04
N VAL A 49 7.89 -1.64 -5.39
CA VAL A 49 7.59 -0.20 -5.59
C VAL A 49 7.03 0.47 -4.35
N TYR A 50 6.34 -0.27 -3.47
CA TYR A 50 5.66 0.34 -2.32
C TYR A 50 6.55 1.18 -1.39
N PRO A 51 7.76 0.75 -0.98
CA PRO A 51 8.55 1.55 -0.05
C PRO A 51 8.92 2.93 -0.61
N ASP A 52 9.35 2.98 -1.88
CA ASP A 52 9.70 4.23 -2.56
C ASP A 52 8.46 5.06 -2.89
N THR A 53 7.35 4.45 -3.31
CA THR A 53 6.10 5.16 -3.58
C THR A 53 5.47 5.73 -2.31
N LEU A 54 5.51 5.00 -1.19
CA LEU A 54 4.94 5.46 0.08
C LEU A 54 5.92 6.34 0.86
N GLY A 55 7.22 6.29 0.57
CA GLY A 55 8.26 7.06 1.25
C GLY A 55 8.50 6.60 2.70
N MET A 56 8.22 5.33 3.02
CA MET A 56 8.45 4.76 4.35
C MET A 56 8.60 3.24 4.30
N PRO A 57 9.16 2.60 5.35
CA PRO A 57 9.24 1.15 5.42
C PRO A 57 7.88 0.47 5.36
N VAL A 58 7.83 -0.68 4.70
CA VAL A 58 6.65 -1.53 4.53
C VAL A 58 6.91 -2.89 5.12
N THR A 59 6.15 -3.28 6.14
CA THR A 59 6.24 -4.62 6.72
C THR A 59 5.30 -5.56 5.99
N VAL A 60 5.83 -6.61 5.37
CA VAL A 60 5.05 -7.67 4.75
C VAL A 60 4.73 -8.71 5.82
N LEU A 61 3.43 -8.92 6.09
CA LEU A 61 3.01 -9.98 7.03
C LEU A 61 3.09 -11.35 6.36
N GLU A 62 3.28 -12.40 7.17
CA GLU A 62 3.12 -13.77 6.69
C GLU A 62 1.78 -13.95 5.97
N THR A 63 1.73 -14.76 4.91
CA THR A 63 0.49 -14.95 4.15
C THR A 63 -0.62 -15.52 5.04
N GLY A 64 -1.82 -14.92 4.96
CA GLY A 64 -2.99 -15.43 5.66
C GLY A 64 -4.26 -14.66 5.32
N GLU A 65 -5.40 -15.20 5.71
CA GLU A 65 -6.74 -14.64 5.50
C GLU A 65 -7.06 -13.55 6.55
N HIS A 66 -6.22 -12.52 6.62
CA HIS A 66 -6.26 -11.49 7.68
C HIS A 66 -7.61 -10.81 7.83
N VAL A 67 -8.34 -10.63 6.72
CA VAL A 67 -9.69 -10.05 6.72
C VAL A 67 -10.68 -11.01 7.37
N ALA A 68 -10.72 -12.28 6.93
CA ALA A 68 -11.62 -13.28 7.48
C ALA A 68 -11.30 -13.59 8.96
N LEU A 69 -10.01 -13.69 9.29
CA LEU A 69 -9.54 -13.87 10.67
C LEU A 69 -9.92 -12.66 11.54
N GLY A 70 -9.82 -11.44 11.02
CA GLY A 70 -10.26 -10.22 11.69
C GLY A 70 -11.77 -10.24 11.98
N ALA A 71 -12.59 -10.64 11.00
CA ALA A 71 -14.03 -10.75 11.18
C ALA A 71 -14.41 -11.85 12.20
N ALA A 72 -13.78 -13.02 12.13
CA ALA A 72 -13.97 -14.10 13.10
C ALA A 72 -13.59 -13.63 14.52
N ARG A 73 -12.53 -12.84 14.65
CA ARG A 73 -12.11 -12.24 15.92
C ARG A 73 -13.14 -11.26 16.47
N GLN A 74 -13.67 -10.37 15.64
CA GLN A 74 -14.71 -9.44 16.06
C GLN A 74 -15.95 -10.20 16.55
N LYS A 75 -16.34 -11.27 15.87
CA LYS A 75 -17.43 -12.15 16.31
C LYS A 75 -17.15 -12.82 17.65
N ALA A 76 -15.94 -13.34 17.85
CA ALA A 76 -15.54 -13.98 19.10
C ALA A 76 -15.43 -12.99 20.27
N TRP A 77 -15.07 -11.73 20.00
CA TRP A 77 -14.97 -10.68 21.00
C TRP A 77 -16.32 -10.12 21.43
N ALA A 78 -17.32 -10.06 20.53
CA ALA A 78 -18.61 -9.44 20.82
C ALA A 78 -19.27 -9.87 22.16
N PRO A 79 -19.25 -11.16 22.57
CA PRO A 79 -19.82 -11.58 23.85
C PRO A 79 -18.80 -11.67 25.01
N GLY A 80 -17.54 -11.26 24.84
CA GLY A 80 -16.49 -11.57 25.82
C GLY A 80 -15.23 -10.71 25.72
N GLU A 81 -14.11 -11.29 26.15
CA GLU A 81 -12.81 -10.60 26.15
C GLU A 81 -12.15 -10.60 24.78
N PHE A 82 -11.31 -9.61 24.53
CA PHE A 82 -10.58 -9.51 23.28
C PHE A 82 -9.54 -10.63 23.20
N PRO A 83 -9.63 -11.56 22.22
CA PRO A 83 -8.77 -12.74 22.21
C PRO A 83 -7.33 -12.35 21.88
N ARG A 84 -6.32 -13.01 22.45
CA ARG A 84 -4.90 -12.77 22.10
C ARG A 84 -4.62 -13.25 20.67
N TRP A 85 -3.83 -12.47 19.90
CA TRP A 85 -3.45 -12.82 18.53
C TRP A 85 -1.99 -12.44 18.25
N SER A 86 -1.20 -13.43 17.83
CA SER A 86 0.16 -13.24 17.31
C SER A 86 0.13 -12.84 15.83
N ARG A 87 0.87 -11.78 15.49
CA ARG A 87 1.15 -11.40 14.10
C ARG A 87 2.62 -11.64 13.83
N SER A 88 2.90 -12.38 12.76
CA SER A 88 4.26 -12.65 12.32
C SER A 88 4.57 -11.84 11.06
N ALA A 89 5.64 -11.06 11.10
CA ALA A 89 6.17 -10.39 9.93
C ALA A 89 7.06 -11.36 9.15
N SER A 90 6.89 -11.41 7.83
CA SER A 90 7.76 -12.20 6.96
C SER A 90 9.02 -11.42 6.61
N ARG A 91 8.90 -10.15 6.24
CA ARG A 91 10.03 -9.26 5.92
C ARG A 91 9.66 -7.79 6.03
N GLU A 92 10.68 -6.94 6.20
CA GLU A 92 10.55 -5.50 6.12
C GLU A 92 11.22 -4.99 4.84
N LEU A 93 10.51 -4.16 4.08
CA LEU A 93 10.98 -3.53 2.86
C LEU A 93 11.24 -2.05 3.14
N ARG A 94 12.34 -1.52 2.60
CA ARG A 94 12.77 -0.14 2.83
C ARG A 94 12.92 0.61 1.51
N PRO A 95 12.69 1.95 1.49
CA PRO A 95 12.97 2.76 0.32
C PRO A 95 14.40 2.53 -0.20
N SER A 96 14.54 2.47 -1.51
CA SER A 96 15.79 2.23 -2.23
C SER A 96 16.23 3.42 -3.08
N ASP A 97 15.47 4.52 -3.01
CA ASP A 97 15.66 5.73 -3.79
C ASP A 97 15.48 5.55 -5.32
N ASP A 98 14.57 4.67 -5.74
CA ASP A 98 14.23 4.47 -7.16
C ASP A 98 13.71 5.76 -7.81
N ALA A 99 14.53 6.36 -8.69
CA ALA A 99 14.21 7.60 -9.39
C ALA A 99 13.04 7.44 -10.37
N GLY A 100 12.87 6.26 -10.96
CA GLY A 100 11.77 5.96 -11.87
C GLY A 100 10.42 5.94 -11.17
N VAL A 101 10.37 5.37 -9.96
CA VAL A 101 9.17 5.40 -9.11
C VAL A 101 8.80 6.84 -8.74
N ARG A 102 9.78 7.64 -8.29
CA ARG A 102 9.54 9.05 -7.94
C ARG A 102 9.06 9.89 -9.12
N GLU A 103 9.69 9.73 -10.28
CA GLU A 103 9.32 10.49 -11.47
C GLU A 103 7.93 10.07 -11.99
N PHE A 104 7.59 8.78 -11.89
CA PHE A 104 6.25 8.32 -12.24
C PHE A 104 5.19 8.93 -11.32
N ARG A 105 5.38 8.90 -9.99
CA ARG A 105 4.46 9.56 -9.03
C ARG A 105 4.23 11.02 -9.38
N ARG A 106 5.31 11.76 -9.67
CA ARG A 106 5.24 13.17 -10.04
C ARG A 106 4.35 13.39 -11.27
N ARG A 107 4.52 12.57 -12.32
CA ARG A 107 3.72 12.64 -13.55
C ARG A 107 2.27 12.20 -13.32
N TYR A 108 2.08 11.10 -12.60
CA TYR A 108 0.76 10.59 -12.22
C TYR A 108 -0.05 11.69 -11.51
N GLY A 109 0.51 12.34 -10.50
CA GLY A 109 -0.16 13.42 -9.78
C GLY A 109 -0.47 14.64 -10.64
N LEU A 110 0.38 14.98 -11.61
CA LEU A 110 0.09 16.06 -12.57
C LEU A 110 -1.11 15.73 -13.45
N VAL A 111 -1.14 14.52 -14.02
CA VAL A 111 -2.25 14.08 -14.89
C VAL A 111 -3.54 13.98 -14.08
N ARG A 112 -3.51 13.36 -12.89
CA ARG A 112 -4.69 13.23 -12.03
C ARG A 112 -5.33 14.59 -11.73
N ARG A 113 -4.54 15.58 -11.29
CA ARG A 113 -5.04 16.92 -10.99
C ARG A 113 -5.61 17.64 -12.21
N ALA A 114 -4.99 17.47 -13.38
CA ALA A 114 -5.52 18.04 -14.62
C ALA A 114 -6.88 17.41 -14.96
N THR A 115 -7.00 16.09 -14.84
CA THR A 115 -8.28 15.38 -15.05
C THR A 115 -9.35 15.77 -14.04
N GLU A 116 -9.00 15.95 -12.76
CA GLU A 116 -9.95 16.42 -11.72
C GLU A 116 -10.49 17.83 -12.05
N ALA A 117 -9.64 18.72 -12.56
CA ALA A 117 -10.04 20.07 -12.96
C ALA A 117 -10.95 20.10 -14.20
N GLU A 118 -10.84 19.13 -15.11
CA GLU A 118 -11.74 18.99 -16.26
C GLU A 118 -13.13 18.47 -15.88
N LEU A 119 -13.24 17.78 -14.74
CA LEU A 119 -14.48 17.16 -14.25
C LEU A 119 -15.26 18.06 -13.27
N THR A 120 -14.73 19.22 -12.90
CA THR A 120 -15.32 20.17 -11.94
C THR A 120 -15.78 21.44 -12.65
#